data_AF-A0AA51D9J9-F1
#
_entry.id   AF-A0AA51D9J9-F1
#
_cell.length_a   1.000
_cell.length_b   1.000
_cell.length_c   1.000
_cell.angle_alpha   90.00
_cell.angle_beta   90.00
_cell.angle_gamma   90.00
#
_symmetry.space_group_name_H-M   'P 1'
#
loop_
_entity.id
_entity.type
_entity.pdbx_description
1 polymer ?
#
loop_
_entity_poly.entity_id
_entity_poly.type
_entity_poly.pdbx_seq_one_letter_code
_entity_poly.pdbx_strand_id
1 'polypeptide(L)'
;MKILKSKLFKYLTICTIFIALIGTSIKIVFPQVLDFHLLKGTNENGQTYGLESEDSPDLIAAQGIDGTYGYILSNDLYGPEFSTPEEAVNWQEKHNGKRVIPLYASDGKTVIGEFKLEASGGIE
;
A
#
# COMPACT_ATOMS: atom_id res chain seq x y z
N MET A 1 -25.02 43.10 -10.47
CA MET A 1 -23.80 42.26 -10.42
C MET A 1 -22.73 42.82 -9.46
N LYS A 2 -23.07 43.09 -8.19
CA LYS A 2 -22.10 43.52 -7.16
C LYS A 2 -22.23 42.69 -5.87
N ILE A 3 -23.44 42.23 -5.57
CA ILE A 3 -23.75 41.42 -4.37
C ILE A 3 -23.17 40.01 -4.46
N LEU A 4 -23.14 39.39 -5.66
CA LEU A 4 -22.64 38.02 -5.86
C LEU A 4 -21.13 37.90 -5.59
N LYS A 5 -20.33 38.91 -5.97
CA LYS A 5 -18.88 38.94 -5.68
C LYS A 5 -18.58 39.11 -4.20
N SER A 6 -19.40 39.87 -3.47
CA SER A 6 -19.20 40.11 -2.02
C SER A 6 -19.47 38.88 -1.15
N LYS A 7 -20.43 38.02 -1.54
CA LYS A 7 -20.68 36.75 -0.86
C LYS A 7 -19.58 35.74 -1.18
N LEU A 8 -19.22 35.60 -2.46
CA LEU A 8 -18.15 34.71 -2.91
C LEU A 8 -16.81 35.03 -2.23
N PHE A 9 -16.47 36.31 -2.06
CA PHE A 9 -15.24 36.73 -1.39
C PHE A 9 -15.25 36.39 0.11
N LYS A 10 -16.39 36.54 0.81
CA LYS A 10 -16.53 36.16 2.22
C LYS A 10 -16.35 34.65 2.43
N TYR A 11 -16.90 33.81 1.55
CA TYR A 11 -16.71 32.35 1.64
C TYR A 11 -15.25 31.94 1.36
N LEU A 12 -14.56 32.61 0.44
CA LEU A 12 -13.15 32.34 0.14
C LEU A 12 -12.22 32.70 1.32
N THR A 13 -12.50 33.76 2.06
CA THR A 13 -11.71 34.14 3.25
C THR A 13 -12.00 33.22 4.45
N ILE A 14 -13.20 32.68 4.59
CA ILE A 14 -13.54 31.72 5.67
C ILE A 14 -12.83 30.37 5.46
N CYS A 15 -12.67 29.89 4.21
CA CYS A 15 -11.96 28.64 3.93
C CYS A 15 -10.47 28.68 4.32
N THR A 16 -9.80 29.82 4.18
CA THR A 16 -8.36 29.93 4.54
C THR A 16 -8.14 29.96 6.05
N ILE A 17 -9.09 30.50 6.82
CA ILE A 17 -9.04 30.53 8.30
C ILE A 17 -9.38 29.15 8.88
N PHE A 18 -10.21 28.35 8.22
CA PHE A 18 -10.50 26.97 8.63
C PHE A 18 -9.33 26.00 8.42
N ILE A 19 -8.48 26.24 7.41
CA ILE A 19 -7.30 25.39 7.14
C ILE A 19 -6.18 25.63 8.16
N ALA A 20 -6.09 26.83 8.75
CA ALA A 20 -5.00 27.20 9.66
C ALA A 20 -5.26 26.89 11.15
N LEU A 21 -6.48 26.48 11.54
CA LEU A 21 -6.84 26.18 12.94
C LEU A 21 -6.97 24.68 13.26
N ILE A 22 -6.83 23.80 12.27
CA ILE A 22 -6.71 22.33 12.49
C ILE A 22 -5.24 21.95 12.73
N GLY A 23 -4.60 22.69 13.63
CA GLY A 23 -3.25 22.44 14.15
C GLY A 23 -3.21 21.37 15.25
N THR A 24 -4.01 20.30 15.13
CA THR A 24 -3.94 19.13 16.00
C THR A 24 -4.21 17.91 15.15
N SER A 25 -3.21 17.03 15.05
CA SER A 25 -3.28 15.66 14.52
C SER A 25 -4.61 15.28 13.92
N ILE A 26 -4.84 15.66 12.66
CA ILE A 26 -5.81 14.96 11.83
C ILE A 26 -5.21 13.57 11.62
N LYS A 27 -5.39 12.68 12.59
CA LYS A 27 -5.61 11.29 12.26
C LYS A 27 -6.95 11.32 11.55
N ILE A 28 -6.95 11.51 10.23
CA ILE A 28 -8.10 11.11 9.43
C ILE A 28 -8.22 9.63 9.79
N VAL A 29 -9.16 9.31 10.66
CA VAL A 29 -9.77 8.00 10.68
C VAL A 29 -10.40 7.92 9.31
N PHE A 30 -9.63 7.44 8.33
CA PHE A 30 -10.13 7.19 7.01
C PHE A 30 -11.25 6.18 7.25
N PRO A 31 -12.52 6.52 6.96
CA PRO A 31 -13.56 5.52 7.04
C PRO A 31 -13.11 4.36 6.15
N GLN A 32 -13.31 3.12 6.59
CA GLN A 32 -13.02 1.87 5.87
C GLN A 32 -13.86 1.73 4.60
N VAL A 33 -13.78 2.72 3.72
CA VAL A 33 -14.27 2.71 2.35
C VAL A 33 -13.15 3.33 1.53
N LEU A 34 -11.98 2.70 1.60
CA LEU A 34 -11.05 2.78 0.49
C LEU A 34 -11.83 2.23 -0.70
N ASP A 35 -12.17 3.11 -1.64
CA ASP A 35 -12.91 2.71 -2.83
C ASP A 35 -12.03 1.70 -3.58
N PHE A 36 -12.33 0.42 -3.38
CA PHE A 36 -11.56 -0.74 -3.84
C PHE A 36 -11.36 -0.70 -5.37
N HIS A 37 -12.26 -0.01 -6.07
CA HIS A 37 -12.20 0.23 -7.50
C HIS A 37 -11.12 1.24 -7.92
N LEU A 38 -10.64 2.11 -7.03
CA LEU A 38 -9.52 3.04 -7.30
C LEU A 38 -8.15 2.39 -7.06
N LEU A 39 -8.11 1.17 -6.53
CA LEU A 39 -6.87 0.43 -6.29
C LEU A 39 -6.41 -0.39 -7.50
N LYS A 40 -7.13 -0.32 -8.63
CA LYS A 40 -6.78 -1.06 -9.85
C LYS A 40 -6.40 -0.15 -11.01
N GLY A 41 -5.40 -0.56 -11.78
CA GLY A 41 -4.98 0.16 -12.97
C GLY A 41 -3.71 -0.41 -13.58
N THR A 42 -3.13 0.36 -14.49
CA THR A 42 -1.83 0.05 -15.10
C THR A 42 -0.89 1.23 -14.89
N ASN A 43 0.35 0.95 -14.49
CA ASN A 43 1.36 1.99 -14.28
C ASN A 43 2.14 2.30 -15.58
N GLU A 44 3.07 3.26 -15.51
CA GLU A 44 3.89 3.67 -16.66
C GLU A 44 4.80 2.56 -17.21
N ASN A 45 5.06 1.51 -16.42
CA ASN A 45 5.83 0.33 -16.84
C ASN A 45 4.95 -0.75 -17.49
N GLY A 46 3.65 -0.53 -17.62
CA GLY A 46 2.71 -1.51 -18.14
C GLY A 46 2.29 -2.58 -17.13
N GLN A 47 2.68 -2.45 -15.86
CA GLN A 47 2.30 -3.41 -14.81
C GLN A 47 0.87 -3.13 -14.35
N THR A 48 0.10 -4.20 -14.19
CA THR A 48 -1.23 -4.16 -13.59
C THR A 48 -1.11 -4.13 -12.07
N TYR A 49 -1.80 -3.21 -11.43
CA TYR A 49 -1.94 -3.19 -9.97
C TYR A 49 -3.40 -3.32 -9.61
N GLY A 50 -3.68 -3.93 -8.45
CA GLY A 50 -5.04 -4.28 -8.09
C GLY A 50 -5.09 -5.17 -6.86
N LEU A 51 -6.29 -5.64 -6.54
CA LEU A 51 -6.43 -6.69 -5.54
C LEU A 51 -6.29 -8.04 -6.19
N GLU A 52 -5.92 -9.03 -5.38
CA GLU A 52 -5.91 -10.40 -5.85
C GLU A 52 -7.34 -10.78 -6.28
N SER A 53 -7.52 -10.91 -7.59
CA SER A 53 -8.76 -11.33 -8.24
C SER A 53 -8.39 -12.28 -9.39
N GLU A 54 -9.36 -12.67 -10.22
CA GLU A 54 -9.14 -13.66 -11.29
C GLU A 54 -8.03 -13.27 -12.30
N ASP A 55 -7.73 -11.97 -12.42
CA ASP A 55 -6.71 -11.44 -13.34
C ASP A 55 -5.26 -11.46 -12.78
N SER A 56 -5.06 -11.86 -11.50
CA SER A 56 -3.76 -11.89 -10.78
C SER A 56 -2.78 -10.79 -11.20
N PRO A 57 -2.93 -9.56 -10.66
CA PRO A 57 -2.15 -8.41 -11.11
C PRO A 57 -0.65 -8.58 -10.85
N ASP A 58 0.20 -7.81 -11.54
CA ASP A 58 1.65 -7.78 -11.28
C ASP A 58 1.99 -7.21 -9.89
N LEU A 59 1.11 -6.32 -9.40
CA LEU A 59 1.20 -5.61 -8.13
C LEU A 59 -0.08 -5.84 -7.32
N ILE A 60 0.02 -6.64 -6.27
CA ILE A 60 -1.12 -7.07 -5.45
C ILE A 60 -1.26 -6.14 -4.25
N ALA A 61 -2.43 -5.56 -4.05
CA ALA A 61 -2.69 -4.66 -2.93
C ALA A 61 -2.53 -5.39 -1.59
N ALA A 62 -1.78 -4.78 -0.68
CA ALA A 62 -1.46 -5.34 0.62
C ALA A 62 -1.37 -4.25 1.69
N GLN A 63 -1.46 -4.67 2.96
CA GLN A 63 -1.16 -3.83 4.10
C GLN A 63 0.19 -4.26 4.70
N GLY A 64 1.12 -3.33 4.80
CA GLY A 64 2.42 -3.54 5.43
C GLY A 64 2.36 -3.70 6.94
N ILE A 65 3.51 -4.03 7.52
CA ILE A 65 3.66 -4.33 8.96
C ILE A 65 3.28 -3.14 9.85
N ASP A 66 3.48 -1.91 9.36
CA ASP A 66 3.19 -0.65 10.04
C ASP A 66 1.76 -0.13 9.79
N GLY A 67 0.94 -0.89 9.04
CA GLY A 67 -0.41 -0.48 8.63
C GLY A 67 -0.46 0.35 7.34
N THR A 68 0.68 0.66 6.73
CA THR A 68 0.75 1.35 5.44
C THR A 68 0.15 0.48 4.33
N TYR A 69 -0.71 1.06 3.50
CA TYR A 69 -1.27 0.38 2.33
C TYR A 69 -0.40 0.61 1.10
N GLY A 70 -0.16 -0.46 0.35
CA GLY A 70 0.65 -0.43 -0.87
C GLY A 70 0.41 -1.69 -1.69
N TYR A 71 1.43 -2.08 -2.45
CA TYR A 71 1.38 -3.23 -3.35
C TYR A 71 2.61 -4.11 -3.18
N ILE A 72 2.44 -5.43 -3.23
CA ILE A 72 3.54 -6.39 -3.31
C ILE A 72 3.69 -6.82 -4.77
N LEU A 73 4.93 -7.03 -5.23
CA LEU A 73 5.15 -7.66 -6.53
C LEU A 73 4.75 -9.12 -6.45
N SER A 74 3.95 -9.60 -7.41
CA SER A 74 3.53 -11.01 -7.45
C SER A 74 4.72 -11.95 -7.56
N ASN A 75 5.77 -11.53 -8.26
CA ASN A 75 7.01 -12.28 -8.35
C ASN A 75 7.77 -12.36 -7.01
N ASP A 76 7.60 -11.37 -6.13
CA ASP A 76 8.20 -11.40 -4.80
C ASP A 76 7.50 -12.42 -3.90
N LEU A 77 6.33 -12.97 -4.25
CA LEU A 77 5.72 -14.06 -3.48
C LEU A 77 6.52 -15.36 -3.62
N TYR A 78 7.22 -15.56 -4.73
CA TYR A 78 8.07 -16.73 -4.91
C TYR A 78 9.31 -16.60 -4.02
N GLY A 79 9.57 -17.66 -3.24
CA GLY A 79 10.77 -17.75 -2.40
C GLY A 79 12.05 -17.80 -3.25
N PRO A 80 13.21 -17.55 -2.64
CA PRO A 80 14.50 -17.81 -3.29
C PRO A 80 14.61 -19.27 -3.76
N GLU A 81 15.24 -19.47 -4.91
CA GLU A 81 15.62 -20.81 -5.37
C GLU A 81 16.94 -21.22 -4.70
N PHE A 82 17.00 -22.46 -4.23
CA PHE A 82 18.20 -23.04 -3.61
C PHE A 82 18.69 -24.21 -4.45
N SER A 83 20.01 -24.29 -4.66
CA SER A 83 20.60 -25.38 -5.46
C SER A 83 20.82 -26.65 -4.64
N THR A 84 20.85 -26.55 -3.31
CA THR A 84 21.03 -27.68 -2.41
C THR A 84 20.08 -27.62 -1.21
N PRO A 85 19.73 -28.78 -0.62
CA PRO A 85 18.94 -28.82 0.61
C PRO A 85 19.60 -28.07 1.78
N GLU A 86 20.92 -28.10 1.89
CA GLU A 86 21.68 -27.43 2.96
C GLU A 86 21.54 -25.90 2.86
N GLU A 87 21.56 -25.35 1.65
CA GLU A 87 21.35 -23.92 1.42
C GLU A 87 19.95 -23.47 1.85
N ALA A 88 18.93 -24.29 1.56
CA ALA A 88 17.56 -24.03 1.97
C ALA A 88 17.39 -24.04 3.50
N VAL A 89 17.98 -25.02 4.19
CA VAL A 89 17.95 -25.10 5.66
C VAL A 89 18.65 -23.90 6.30
N ASN A 90 19.85 -23.57 5.84
CA ASN A 90 20.61 -22.42 6.32
C ASN A 90 19.83 -21.11 6.14
N TRP A 91 19.13 -20.95 5.02
CA TRP A 91 18.30 -19.78 4.79
C TRP A 91 17.09 -19.74 5.74
N GLN A 92 16.40 -20.87 5.93
CA GLN A 92 15.25 -20.95 6.84
C GLN A 92 15.64 -20.65 8.30
N GLU A 93 16.76 -21.21 8.77
CA GLU A 93 17.30 -20.96 10.11
C GLU A 93 17.66 -19.48 10.29
N LYS A 94 18.36 -18.89 9.33
CA LYS A 94 18.78 -17.48 9.37
C LYS A 94 17.60 -16.50 9.42
N HIS A 95 16.48 -16.85 8.78
CA HIS A 95 15.30 -15.99 8.72
C HIS A 95 14.23 -16.38 9.74
N ASN A 96 14.49 -17.38 10.60
CA ASN A 96 13.54 -17.92 11.58
C ASN A 96 12.17 -18.27 10.95
N GLY A 97 12.16 -18.75 9.72
CA GLY A 97 10.93 -19.02 8.96
C GLY A 97 10.07 -17.79 8.64
N LYS A 98 10.56 -16.57 8.88
CA LYS A 98 9.88 -15.31 8.56
C LYS A 98 10.44 -14.77 7.25
N ARG A 99 9.55 -14.49 6.29
CA ARG A 99 9.94 -13.84 5.04
C ARG A 99 9.33 -12.45 4.99
N VAL A 100 10.16 -11.45 4.74
CA VAL A 100 9.72 -10.06 4.55
C VAL A 100 10.01 -9.69 3.11
N ILE A 101 9.04 -9.10 2.44
CA ILE A 101 9.14 -8.60 1.07
C ILE A 101 8.83 -7.10 1.06
N PRO A 102 9.32 -6.34 0.06
CA PRO A 102 9.05 -4.90 0.00
C PRO A 102 7.57 -4.62 -0.26
N LEU A 103 7.09 -3.50 0.29
CA LEU A 103 5.81 -2.91 -0.06
C LEU A 103 6.07 -1.71 -0.97
N TYR A 104 5.49 -1.72 -2.17
CA TYR A 104 5.67 -0.72 -3.21
C TYR A 104 4.49 0.24 -3.31
N ALA A 105 4.73 1.43 -3.85
CA ALA A 105 3.69 2.28 -4.42
C ALA A 105 3.15 1.68 -5.74
N SER A 106 2.09 2.26 -6.30
CA SER A 106 1.48 1.81 -7.55
C SER A 106 2.40 1.91 -8.78
N ASP A 107 3.52 2.64 -8.68
CA ASP A 107 4.56 2.72 -9.71
C ASP A 107 5.42 1.45 -9.84
N GLY A 108 5.28 0.50 -8.90
CA GLY A 108 6.04 -0.76 -8.86
C GLY A 108 7.53 -0.61 -8.61
N LYS A 109 8.00 0.58 -8.19
CA LYS A 109 9.42 0.91 -8.01
C LYS A 109 9.71 1.55 -6.66
N THR A 110 8.84 2.46 -6.21
CA THR A 110 9.04 3.17 -4.96
C THR A 110 8.68 2.27 -3.79
N VAL A 111 9.67 1.91 -2.98
CA VAL A 111 9.46 1.15 -1.74
C VAL A 111 8.92 2.10 -0.67
N ILE A 112 7.75 1.78 -0.13
CA ILE A 112 7.03 2.57 0.88
C ILE A 112 6.84 1.83 2.21
N GLY A 113 7.30 0.58 2.30
CA GLY A 113 7.26 -0.19 3.53
C GLY A 113 7.69 -1.64 3.33
N GLU A 114 7.26 -2.48 4.27
CA GLU A 114 7.58 -3.90 4.31
C GLU A 114 6.30 -4.72 4.54
N PHE A 115 6.23 -5.87 3.89
CA PHE A 115 5.16 -6.85 4.03
C PHE A 115 5.74 -8.15 4.59
N LYS A 116 5.15 -8.65 5.68
CA LYS A 116 5.54 -9.93 6.28
C LYS A 116 4.71 -11.05 5.68
N LEU A 117 5.38 -11.99 5.00
CA LEU A 117 4.79 -13.26 4.64
C LEU A 117 4.78 -14.16 5.88
N GLU A 118 3.58 -14.53 6.28
CA GLU A 118 3.40 -15.56 7.30
C GLU A 118 3.50 -16.92 6.62
N ALA A 119 4.47 -17.73 7.05
CA ALA A 119 4.41 -19.15 6.74
C ALA A 119 3.14 -19.69 7.39
N SER A 120 2.19 -20.21 6.61
CA SER A 120 1.09 -20.98 7.16
C SER A 120 1.69 -22.26 7.74
N GLY A 121 2.07 -22.19 9.02
CA GLY A 121 2.40 -23.38 9.79
C GLY A 121 1.22 -24.33 9.69
N GLY A 122 1.49 -25.58 9.27
CA GLY A 122 0.51 -26.63 9.33
C GLY A 122 -0.12 -26.62 10.72
N ILE A 123 -1.45 -26.55 10.76
CA ILE A 123 -2.23 -26.84 11.95
C ILE A 123 -1.74 -28.17 12.54
N GLU A 124 -1.06 -28.10 13.69
CA GLU A 124 -0.85 -29.26 14.56
C GLU A 124 -2.19 -29.73 15.15
#